data_AF-I3YJ68-F1
#
_entry.id   AF-I3YJ68-F1
#
_cell.length_a   1.000
_cell.length_b   1.000
_cell.length_c   1.000
_cell.angle_alpha   90.00
_cell.angle_beta   90.00
_cell.angle_gamma   90.00
#
_symmetry.space_group_name_H-M   'P 1'
#
loop_
_entity.id
_entity.type
_entity.pdbx_description
1 polymer ?
#
loop_
_entity_poly.entity_id
_entity_poly.type
_entity_poly.pdbx_seq_one_letter_code
_entity_poly.pdbx_strand_id
1 'polypeptide(L)'
;MNIVYLCIITLFAGLTPSGQAKIDKLLNMASNYQQVEKTIMLLMQPNKVITRIPCISPLQAEDLRHIPVSSAYGQRLHPILNEYKHHSGVDLPGILGERVYATADGTVAEVGENKVIGKFVKLTHAYGFTTVYGHLSQIKVTDNGTVHIGQVIGLVGNTGRSTGPHLHYGVKKNGKEQNPLPYCYLYLHWLKMLNCEGKNSATLDHASSARSLPSVSSQCADLSPRSSYTRHQESPRFRLCELQYIPQAAYS
;
A
#
# COMPACT_ATOMS: atom_id res chain seq x y z
N MET A 1 -36.66 -27.14 6.19
CA MET A 1 -35.46 -26.44 5.67
C MET A 1 -35.44 -25.05 6.26
N ASN A 2 -34.50 -24.79 7.18
CA ASN A 2 -34.51 -23.61 8.05
C ASN A 2 -34.20 -22.32 7.28
N ILE A 3 -35.20 -21.42 7.19
CA ILE A 3 -35.07 -20.04 6.68
C ILE A 3 -33.92 -19.27 7.37
N VAL A 4 -33.61 -19.62 8.62
CA VAL A 4 -32.52 -19.03 9.41
C VAL A 4 -31.13 -19.29 8.81
N TYR A 5 -30.91 -20.44 8.13
CA TYR A 5 -29.63 -20.75 7.50
C TYR A 5 -29.38 -19.93 6.21
N LEU A 6 -30.44 -19.47 5.54
CA LEU A 6 -30.33 -18.68 4.32
C LEU A 6 -29.93 -17.21 4.61
N CYS A 7 -30.34 -16.66 5.76
CA CYS A 7 -29.97 -15.31 6.19
C CYS A 7 -28.53 -15.21 6.73
N ILE A 8 -27.96 -16.29 7.28
CA ILE A 8 -26.58 -16.27 7.80
C ILE A 8 -25.56 -16.25 6.64
N ILE A 9 -25.88 -16.84 5.48
CA ILE A 9 -25.00 -16.82 4.29
C ILE A 9 -24.94 -15.42 3.66
N THR A 10 -26.00 -14.60 3.80
CA THR A 10 -26.01 -13.23 3.26
C THR A 10 -25.23 -12.22 4.10
N LEU A 11 -24.92 -12.53 5.37
CA LEU A 11 -24.11 -11.67 6.24
C LEU A 11 -22.60 -11.73 5.95
N PHE A 12 -22.15 -12.71 5.16
CA PHE A 12 -20.78 -12.82 4.64
C PHE A 12 -20.69 -12.61 3.12
N ALA A 13 -21.77 -12.16 2.49
CA ALA A 13 -21.78 -11.92 1.06
C ALA A 13 -21.05 -10.60 0.78
N GLY A 14 -19.81 -10.71 0.31
CA GLY A 14 -19.13 -9.60 -0.35
C GLY A 14 -19.98 -9.00 -1.48
N LEU A 15 -19.46 -7.95 -2.12
CA LEU A 15 -20.14 -7.23 -3.21
C LEU A 15 -20.97 -8.15 -4.11
N THR A 16 -22.24 -7.78 -4.33
CA THR A 16 -23.10 -8.48 -5.29
C THR A 16 -22.39 -8.57 -6.65
N PRO A 17 -22.64 -9.60 -7.47
CA PRO A 17 -22.00 -9.70 -8.79
C PRO A 17 -22.11 -8.43 -9.63
N SER A 18 -23.26 -7.73 -9.54
CA SER A 18 -23.50 -6.42 -10.16
C SER A 18 -22.62 -5.31 -9.55
N GLY A 19 -22.50 -5.27 -8.22
CA GLY A 19 -21.60 -4.33 -7.53
C GLY A 19 -20.14 -4.55 -7.89
N GLN A 20 -19.69 -5.81 -7.93
CA GLN A 20 -18.34 -6.19 -8.33
C GLN A 20 -18.03 -5.75 -9.77
N ALA A 21 -18.94 -6.03 -10.72
CA ALA A 21 -18.79 -5.60 -12.11
C ALA A 21 -18.71 -4.06 -12.25
N LYS A 22 -19.46 -3.32 -11.43
CA LYS A 22 -19.39 -1.85 -11.41
C LYS A 22 -18.03 -1.35 -10.92
N ILE A 23 -17.48 -1.94 -9.85
CA ILE A 23 -16.13 -1.63 -9.37
C ILE A 23 -15.08 -1.90 -10.44
N ASP A 24 -15.13 -3.09 -11.05
CA ASP A 24 -14.19 -3.48 -12.12
C ASP A 24 -14.26 -2.51 -13.30
N LYS A 25 -15.47 -2.08 -13.70
CA LYS A 25 -15.65 -1.09 -14.76
C LYS A 25 -15.02 0.25 -14.40
N LEU A 26 -15.27 0.76 -13.19
CA LEU A 26 -14.72 2.04 -12.73
C LEU A 26 -13.19 2.02 -12.67
N LEU A 27 -12.59 0.93 -12.19
CA LEU A 27 -11.13 0.78 -12.14
C LEU A 27 -10.47 0.70 -13.52
N ASN A 28 -11.11 0.02 -14.48
CA ASN A 28 -10.64 0.00 -15.87
C ASN A 28 -10.67 1.40 -16.50
N MET A 29 -11.75 2.16 -16.23
CA MET A 29 -11.91 3.53 -16.73
C MET A 29 -11.02 4.56 -16.02
N ALA A 30 -10.61 4.27 -14.77
CA ALA A 30 -9.79 5.18 -14.01
C ALA A 30 -8.45 5.48 -14.71
N SER A 31 -8.08 6.75 -14.74
CA SER A 31 -6.91 7.28 -15.44
C SER A 31 -5.87 7.91 -14.52
N ASN A 32 -6.23 8.14 -13.26
CA ASN A 32 -5.37 8.73 -12.24
C ASN A 32 -5.69 8.17 -10.85
N TYR A 33 -4.81 8.47 -9.89
CA TYR A 33 -4.93 8.03 -8.51
C TYR A 33 -6.28 8.43 -7.87
N GLN A 34 -6.75 9.66 -8.04
CA GLN A 34 -7.96 10.15 -7.39
C GLN A 34 -9.21 9.35 -7.81
N GLN A 35 -9.28 8.93 -9.06
CA GLN A 35 -10.37 8.06 -9.55
C GLN A 35 -10.26 6.64 -8.99
N VAL A 36 -9.04 6.11 -8.88
CA VAL A 36 -8.78 4.79 -8.29
C VAL A 36 -9.17 4.79 -6.83
N GLU A 37 -8.68 5.77 -6.05
CA GLU A 37 -8.98 5.92 -4.64
C GLU A 37 -10.47 6.02 -4.39
N LYS A 38 -11.18 6.92 -5.08
CA LYS A 38 -12.64 7.05 -4.96
C LYS A 38 -13.36 5.73 -5.23
N THR A 39 -12.87 4.93 -6.17
CA THR A 39 -13.46 3.62 -6.48
C THR A 39 -13.17 2.61 -5.38
N ILE A 40 -11.95 2.58 -4.83
CA ILE A 40 -11.58 1.71 -3.72
C ILE A 40 -12.34 2.06 -2.44
N MET A 41 -12.62 3.34 -2.18
CA MET A 41 -13.41 3.75 -1.01
C MET A 41 -14.88 3.30 -1.09
N LEU A 42 -15.37 2.86 -2.25
CA LEU A 42 -16.71 2.22 -2.34
C LEU A 42 -16.72 0.79 -1.79
N LEU A 43 -15.55 0.20 -1.53
CA LEU A 43 -15.42 -1.15 -0.98
C LEU A 43 -15.66 -1.12 0.54
N MET A 44 -16.92 -1.18 0.96
CA MET A 44 -17.35 -1.14 2.37
C MET A 44 -17.04 -2.41 3.17
N GLN A 45 -16.44 -3.43 2.53
CA GLN A 45 -16.07 -4.71 3.15
C GLN A 45 -14.78 -5.23 2.51
N PRO A 46 -14.04 -6.13 3.20
CA PRO A 46 -12.86 -6.75 2.63
C PRO A 46 -13.09 -7.37 1.25
N ASN A 47 -12.35 -6.90 0.24
CA ASN A 47 -12.52 -7.34 -1.15
C ASN A 47 -11.15 -7.55 -1.83
N LYS A 48 -11.00 -8.67 -2.54
CA LYS A 48 -9.77 -9.06 -3.26
C LYS A 48 -9.37 -8.12 -4.41
N VAL A 49 -10.26 -7.25 -4.88
CA VAL A 49 -9.93 -6.24 -5.89
C VAL A 49 -8.77 -5.37 -5.45
N ILE A 50 -8.72 -4.99 -4.17
CA ILE A 50 -7.69 -4.07 -3.68
C ILE A 50 -6.28 -4.66 -3.82
N THR A 51 -6.11 -5.98 -3.65
CA THR A 51 -4.80 -6.63 -3.76
C THR A 51 -4.29 -6.68 -5.20
N ARG A 52 -5.15 -6.44 -6.19
CA ARG A 52 -4.80 -6.44 -7.62
C ARG A 52 -4.38 -5.05 -8.13
N ILE A 53 -4.35 -4.05 -7.25
CA ILE A 53 -3.97 -2.67 -7.54
C ILE A 53 -2.80 -2.31 -6.61
N PRO A 54 -1.78 -1.59 -7.10
CA PRO A 54 -0.69 -1.12 -6.24
C PRO A 54 -1.27 -0.37 -5.03
N CYS A 55 -1.12 -0.91 -3.82
CA CYS A 55 -1.77 -0.33 -2.64
C CYS A 55 -0.93 -0.36 -1.35
N ILE A 56 0.27 -0.91 -1.38
CA ILE A 56 1.19 -0.96 -0.25
C ILE A 56 2.55 -0.37 -0.63
N SER A 57 3.34 0.00 0.38
CA SER A 57 4.75 0.35 0.21
C SER A 57 5.55 -0.86 -0.33
N PRO A 58 6.47 -0.65 -1.30
CA PRO A 58 7.35 -1.70 -1.80
C PRO A 58 8.54 -1.99 -0.86
N LEU A 59 8.79 -1.13 0.14
CA LEU A 59 9.77 -1.32 1.21
C LEU A 59 9.08 -1.40 2.56
N GLN A 60 9.75 -1.99 3.55
CA GLN A 60 9.26 -1.99 4.91
C GLN A 60 9.43 -0.60 5.51
N ALA A 61 8.34 -0.01 6.01
CA ALA A 61 8.41 1.25 6.75
C ALA A 61 8.22 0.97 8.24
N GLU A 62 9.11 1.52 9.06
CA GLU A 62 8.97 1.52 10.52
C GLU A 62 7.76 2.34 10.95
N ASP A 63 7.55 3.48 10.29
CA ASP A 63 6.39 4.33 10.45
C ASP A 63 5.63 4.45 9.13
N LEU A 64 4.51 3.73 9.02
CA LEU A 64 3.65 3.77 7.83
C LEU A 64 2.92 5.11 7.66
N ARG A 65 2.99 6.02 8.63
CA ARG A 65 2.50 7.41 8.50
C ARG A 65 3.48 8.28 7.73
N HIS A 66 4.72 7.84 7.56
CA HIS A 66 5.75 8.59 6.85
C HIS A 66 6.72 7.63 6.13
N ILE A 67 6.41 7.33 4.87
CA ILE A 67 7.34 6.66 3.97
C ILE A 67 8.39 7.70 3.54
N PRO A 68 9.67 7.49 3.88
CA PRO A 68 10.72 8.42 3.49
C PRO A 68 10.88 8.45 1.96
N VAL A 69 11.15 9.63 1.42
CA VAL A 69 11.37 9.86 -0.01
C VAL A 69 12.65 10.66 -0.17
N SER A 70 13.65 10.09 -0.83
CA SER A 70 14.90 10.77 -1.16
C SER A 70 14.79 11.57 -2.46
N SER A 71 13.90 11.16 -3.37
CA SER A 71 13.58 11.91 -4.58
C SER A 71 12.13 11.74 -5.02
N ALA A 72 11.41 12.85 -5.13
CA ALA A 72 10.00 12.87 -5.50
C ALA A 72 9.79 12.61 -7.00
N TYR A 73 8.56 12.25 -7.35
CA TYR A 73 8.05 12.19 -8.72
C TYR A 73 7.93 13.59 -9.33
N GLY A 74 8.06 13.69 -10.66
CA GLY A 74 7.87 14.94 -11.40
C GLY A 74 9.17 15.73 -11.63
N GLN A 75 9.03 17.02 -11.93
CA GLN A 75 10.17 17.91 -12.23
C GLN A 75 10.98 18.17 -10.96
N ARG A 76 12.26 17.79 -10.99
CA ARG A 76 13.20 18.02 -9.89
C ARG A 76 14.61 18.27 -10.38
N LEU A 77 15.44 18.88 -9.56
CA LEU A 77 16.87 19.01 -9.83
C LEU A 77 17.52 17.62 -9.85
N HIS A 78 18.17 17.28 -10.97
CA HIS A 78 18.83 16.00 -11.15
C HIS A 78 20.14 15.97 -10.36
N PRO A 79 20.34 15.00 -9.44
CA PRO A 79 21.40 15.06 -8.43
C PRO A 79 22.82 15.00 -9.02
N ILE A 80 22.98 14.42 -10.22
CA ILE A 80 24.28 14.27 -10.88
C ILE A 80 24.50 15.33 -11.97
N LEU A 81 23.42 15.79 -12.60
CA LEU A 81 23.53 16.65 -13.80
C LEU A 81 23.29 18.12 -13.47
N ASN A 82 22.76 18.41 -12.28
CA ASN A 82 22.42 19.75 -11.82
C ASN A 82 21.46 20.51 -12.76
N GLU A 83 20.59 19.77 -13.45
CA GLU A 83 19.55 20.26 -14.34
C GLU A 83 18.18 19.77 -13.88
N TYR A 84 17.12 20.55 -14.12
CA TYR A 84 15.76 20.05 -13.88
C TYR A 84 15.42 18.92 -14.86
N LYS A 85 15.10 17.75 -14.32
CA LYS A 85 14.66 16.59 -15.09
C LYS A 85 13.41 15.98 -14.48
N HIS A 86 12.57 15.44 -15.36
CA HIS A 86 11.40 14.68 -14.97
C HIS A 86 11.81 13.33 -14.39
N HIS A 87 11.29 13.02 -13.21
CA HIS A 87 11.44 11.73 -12.56
C HIS A 87 10.15 10.93 -12.67
N SER A 88 10.22 9.80 -13.39
CA SER A 88 9.07 8.93 -13.71
C SER A 88 8.62 8.01 -12.57
N GLY A 89 9.16 8.20 -11.37
CA GLY A 89 8.89 7.40 -10.18
C GLY A 89 9.21 8.16 -8.90
N VAL A 90 9.38 7.42 -7.81
CA VAL A 90 9.84 7.92 -6.51
C VAL A 90 11.05 7.11 -6.07
N ASP A 91 12.03 7.78 -5.49
CA ASP A 91 13.21 7.13 -4.92
C ASP A 91 12.99 7.00 -3.41
N LEU A 92 12.94 5.76 -2.93
CA LEU A 92 12.73 5.41 -1.54
C LEU A 92 14.07 4.98 -0.94
N PRO A 93 14.61 5.70 0.07
CA PRO A 93 15.84 5.28 0.71
C PRO A 93 15.63 3.92 1.38
N GLY A 94 16.62 3.04 1.25
CA GLY A 94 16.56 1.70 1.79
C GLY A 94 17.95 1.18 2.14
N ILE A 95 18.00 0.14 2.95
CA ILE A 95 19.27 -0.47 3.35
C ILE A 95 19.72 -1.42 2.23
N LEU A 96 21.01 -1.44 1.89
CA LEU A 96 21.54 -2.39 0.91
C LEU A 96 21.16 -3.84 1.30
N GLY A 97 20.51 -4.56 0.39
CA GLY A 97 20.05 -5.94 0.65
C GLY A 97 18.69 -6.04 1.35
N GLU A 98 18.03 -4.92 1.68
CA GLU A 98 16.67 -4.91 2.20
C GLU A 98 15.69 -5.52 1.19
N ARG A 99 14.65 -6.20 1.68
CA ARG A 99 13.65 -6.86 0.82
C ARG A 99 12.77 -5.83 0.10
N VAL A 100 12.56 -6.07 -1.19
CA VAL A 100 11.61 -5.32 -2.03
C VAL A 100 10.40 -6.21 -2.30
N TYR A 101 9.20 -5.66 -2.07
CA TYR A 101 7.94 -6.38 -2.16
C TYR A 101 7.09 -5.93 -3.35
N ALA A 102 6.37 -6.86 -3.97
CA ALA A 102 5.35 -6.55 -4.96
C ALA A 102 4.20 -5.78 -4.30
N THR A 103 3.82 -4.63 -4.87
CA THR A 103 2.77 -3.77 -4.31
C THR A 103 1.35 -4.20 -4.66
N ALA A 104 1.22 -5.22 -5.52
CA ALA A 104 -0.03 -5.83 -5.93
C ALA A 104 0.20 -7.22 -6.54
N ASP A 105 -0.85 -8.03 -6.58
CA ASP A 105 -0.94 -9.25 -7.37
C ASP A 105 -0.69 -8.95 -8.85
N GLY A 106 0.06 -9.81 -9.55
CA GLY A 106 0.38 -9.57 -10.94
C GLY A 106 1.22 -10.66 -11.59
N THR A 107 1.79 -10.32 -12.74
CA THR A 107 2.72 -11.16 -13.50
C THR A 107 3.99 -10.37 -13.78
N VAL A 108 5.14 -11.04 -13.71
CA VAL A 108 6.44 -10.47 -14.07
C VAL A 108 6.47 -10.27 -15.58
N ALA A 109 6.43 -9.01 -15.99
CA ALA A 109 6.46 -8.63 -17.40
C ALA A 109 7.88 -8.64 -17.96
N GLU A 110 8.85 -8.24 -17.14
CA GLU A 110 10.25 -8.14 -17.54
C GLU A 110 11.15 -8.09 -16.31
N VAL A 111 12.24 -8.86 -16.32
CA VAL A 111 13.41 -8.67 -15.47
C VAL A 111 14.61 -8.32 -16.35
N GLY A 112 15.47 -7.41 -15.89
CA GLY A 112 16.60 -7.00 -16.70
C GLY A 112 17.59 -6.11 -15.99
N GLU A 113 18.58 -5.66 -16.74
CA GLU A 113 19.62 -4.74 -16.25
C GLU A 113 19.99 -3.75 -17.34
N ASN A 114 20.09 -2.46 -17.00
CA ASN A 114 20.70 -1.46 -17.88
C ASN A 114 21.45 -0.37 -17.10
N LYS A 115 22.22 0.45 -17.82
CA LYS A 115 23.10 1.46 -17.22
C LYS A 115 22.37 2.53 -16.41
N VAL A 116 21.10 2.80 -16.69
CA VAL A 116 20.35 3.89 -16.04
C VAL A 116 19.61 3.36 -14.81
N ILE A 117 18.68 2.43 -15.01
CA ILE A 117 17.82 1.91 -13.93
C ILE A 117 18.53 0.83 -13.09
N GLY A 118 19.69 0.33 -13.53
CA GLY A 118 20.35 -0.80 -12.89
C GLY A 118 19.58 -2.09 -13.15
N LYS A 119 19.67 -3.03 -12.20
CA LYS A 119 18.83 -4.23 -12.20
C LYS A 119 17.40 -3.85 -11.85
N PHE A 120 16.45 -4.40 -12.57
CA PHE A 120 15.04 -4.05 -12.39
C PHE A 120 14.09 -5.23 -12.56
N VAL A 121 12.90 -5.05 -12.00
CA VAL A 121 11.71 -5.88 -12.22
C VAL A 121 10.59 -4.97 -12.69
N LYS A 122 9.85 -5.38 -13.72
CA LYS A 122 8.57 -4.79 -14.12
C LYS A 122 7.45 -5.79 -13.93
N LEU A 123 6.37 -5.35 -13.29
CA LEU A 123 5.18 -6.16 -13.07
C LEU A 123 3.98 -5.57 -13.81
N THR A 124 3.15 -6.43 -14.39
CA THR A 124 1.83 -6.08 -14.90
C THR A 124 0.78 -6.55 -13.92
N HIS A 125 -0.18 -5.68 -13.63
CA HIS A 125 -1.27 -5.94 -12.69
C HIS A 125 -2.62 -5.78 -13.39
N ALA A 126 -3.71 -6.00 -12.63
CA ALA A 126 -5.05 -5.80 -13.15
C ALA A 126 -5.32 -4.32 -13.48
N TYR A 127 -6.41 -4.08 -14.21
CA TYR A 127 -6.93 -2.74 -14.50
C TYR A 127 -5.92 -1.80 -15.19
N GLY A 128 -4.96 -2.36 -15.94
CA GLY A 128 -3.98 -1.60 -16.71
C GLY A 128 -2.87 -0.96 -15.87
N PHE A 129 -2.63 -1.45 -14.66
CA PHE A 129 -1.50 -1.04 -13.84
C PHE A 129 -0.22 -1.76 -14.24
N THR A 130 0.89 -1.03 -14.23
CA THR A 130 2.24 -1.63 -14.26
C THR A 130 3.11 -0.95 -13.21
N THR A 131 4.02 -1.69 -12.61
CA THR A 131 4.99 -1.17 -11.65
C THR A 131 6.41 -1.52 -12.07
N VAL A 132 7.36 -0.64 -11.73
CA VAL A 132 8.80 -0.86 -11.96
C VAL A 132 9.57 -0.67 -10.67
N TYR A 133 10.54 -1.56 -10.44
CA TYR A 133 11.40 -1.61 -9.27
C TYR A 133 12.85 -1.61 -9.76
N GLY A 134 13.57 -0.51 -9.55
CA GLY A 134 14.92 -0.29 -10.07
C GLY A 134 16.00 -0.26 -9.00
N HIS A 135 17.25 -0.12 -9.44
CA HIS A 135 18.46 -0.06 -8.63
C HIS A 135 18.69 -1.29 -7.75
N LEU A 136 18.11 -2.45 -8.11
CA LEU A 136 18.16 -3.66 -7.30
C LEU A 136 19.60 -4.21 -7.21
N SER A 137 19.95 -4.84 -6.09
CA SER A 137 21.20 -5.61 -5.95
C SER A 137 21.02 -7.03 -6.49
N GLN A 138 19.84 -7.60 -6.23
CA GLN A 138 19.45 -8.94 -6.64
C GLN A 138 17.97 -8.98 -7.04
N ILE A 139 17.67 -9.75 -8.08
CA ILE A 139 16.31 -10.08 -8.53
C ILE A 139 15.95 -11.47 -7.97
N LYS A 140 14.73 -11.63 -7.46
CA LYS A 140 14.24 -12.87 -6.81
C LYS A 140 13.10 -13.56 -7.56
N VAL A 141 12.72 -13.02 -8.72
CA VAL A 141 11.66 -13.55 -9.59
C VAL A 141 12.17 -13.71 -11.02
N THR A 142 11.42 -14.44 -11.84
CA THR A 142 11.75 -14.70 -13.25
C THR A 142 10.62 -14.23 -14.16
N ASP A 143 10.94 -13.97 -15.42
CA ASP A 143 9.95 -13.56 -16.43
C ASP A 143 8.74 -14.50 -16.51
N ASN A 144 7.58 -13.93 -16.79
CA ASN A 144 6.28 -14.61 -16.89
C ASN A 144 5.80 -15.32 -15.60
N GLY A 145 6.52 -15.19 -14.49
CA GLY A 145 6.08 -15.69 -13.19
C GLY A 145 4.93 -14.88 -12.61
N THR A 146 4.03 -15.51 -11.88
CA THR A 146 3.02 -14.80 -11.09
C THR A 146 3.61 -14.33 -9.76
N VAL A 147 3.10 -13.21 -9.26
CA VAL A 147 3.45 -12.68 -7.94
C VAL A 147 2.20 -12.32 -7.16
N HIS A 148 2.26 -12.49 -5.85
CA HIS A 148 1.23 -12.03 -4.93
C HIS A 148 1.65 -10.73 -4.26
N ILE A 149 0.68 -9.90 -3.87
CA ILE A 149 0.94 -8.71 -3.06
C ILE A 149 1.77 -9.07 -1.81
N GLY A 150 2.80 -8.28 -1.52
CA GLY A 150 3.71 -8.54 -0.40
C GLY A 150 4.74 -9.64 -0.64
N GLN A 151 4.77 -10.26 -1.83
CA GLN A 151 5.82 -11.22 -2.19
C GLN A 151 7.16 -10.49 -2.41
N VAL A 152 8.26 -11.07 -1.91
CA VAL A 152 9.62 -10.57 -2.17
C VAL A 152 9.98 -10.79 -3.63
N ILE A 153 10.30 -9.71 -4.35
CA ILE A 153 10.64 -9.74 -5.78
C ILE A 153 12.11 -9.38 -6.06
N GLY A 154 12.78 -8.78 -5.10
CA GLY A 154 14.17 -8.34 -5.23
C GLY A 154 14.72 -7.84 -3.91
N LEU A 155 15.96 -7.37 -3.95
CA LEU A 155 16.64 -6.73 -2.83
C LEU A 155 17.11 -5.33 -3.25
N VAL A 156 16.98 -4.35 -2.34
CA VAL A 156 17.48 -2.99 -2.50
C VAL A 156 18.97 -3.04 -2.85
N GLY A 157 19.37 -2.18 -3.78
CA GLY A 157 20.72 -2.10 -4.28
C GLY A 157 21.19 -0.68 -4.47
N ASN A 158 22.23 -0.57 -5.30
CA ASN A 158 22.81 0.69 -5.75
C ASN A 158 23.31 0.53 -7.20
N THR A 159 22.62 -0.27 -8.02
CA THR A 159 23.04 -0.57 -9.40
C THR A 159 22.53 0.49 -10.37
N GLY A 160 23.17 0.62 -11.53
CA GLY A 160 22.83 1.65 -12.51
C GLY A 160 23.27 3.05 -12.07
N ARG A 161 22.53 4.08 -12.49
CA ARG A 161 22.84 5.48 -12.17
C ARG A 161 22.22 5.86 -10.83
N SER A 162 22.89 5.51 -9.74
CA SER A 162 22.47 5.75 -8.37
C SER A 162 23.61 6.36 -7.54
N THR A 163 23.30 7.25 -6.60
CA THR A 163 24.27 7.92 -5.72
C THR A 163 24.39 7.25 -4.34
N GLY A 164 23.50 6.32 -4.00
CA GLY A 164 23.50 5.58 -2.74
C GLY A 164 22.36 4.57 -2.68
N PRO A 165 22.34 3.65 -1.69
CA PRO A 165 21.31 2.61 -1.61
C PRO A 165 19.88 3.17 -1.53
N HIS A 166 19.06 2.83 -2.51
CA HIS A 166 17.64 3.18 -2.58
C HIS A 166 16.90 2.29 -3.57
N LEU A 167 15.57 2.32 -3.51
CA LEU A 167 14.69 1.72 -4.51
C LEU A 167 14.11 2.82 -5.39
N HIS A 168 14.31 2.72 -6.70
CA HIS A 168 13.49 3.47 -7.65
C HIS A 168 12.17 2.73 -7.87
N TYR A 169 11.04 3.34 -7.55
CA TYR A 169 9.71 2.76 -7.70
C TYR A 169 8.83 3.61 -8.62
N GLY A 170 8.29 3.02 -9.68
CA GLY A 170 7.41 3.70 -10.62
C GLY A 170 6.07 2.98 -10.76
N VAL A 171 5.00 3.75 -11.00
CA VAL A 171 3.66 3.25 -11.26
C VAL A 171 3.16 3.86 -12.58
N LYS A 172 2.57 3.05 -13.44
CA LYS A 172 1.80 3.53 -14.60
C LYS A 172 0.38 2.99 -14.55
N LYS A 173 -0.57 3.82 -14.98
CA LYS A 173 -1.97 3.45 -15.22
C LYS A 173 -2.28 3.65 -16.70
N ASN A 174 -2.70 2.58 -17.38
CA ASN A 174 -3.03 2.58 -18.80
C ASN A 174 -1.91 3.22 -19.66
N GLY A 175 -0.66 2.85 -19.37
CA GLY A 175 0.54 3.35 -20.04
C GLY A 175 1.03 4.74 -19.60
N LYS A 176 0.26 5.47 -18.79
CA LYS A 176 0.62 6.82 -18.32
C LYS A 176 1.27 6.77 -16.94
N GLU A 177 2.40 7.46 -16.79
CA GLU A 177 3.09 7.63 -15.50
C GLU A 177 2.18 8.26 -14.45
N GLN A 178 2.33 7.82 -13.21
CA GLN A 178 1.58 8.26 -12.05
C GLN A 178 2.56 8.65 -10.95
N ASN A 179 2.17 9.58 -10.07
CA ASN A 179 2.86 9.74 -8.80
C ASN A 179 2.68 8.42 -7.98
N PRO A 180 3.76 7.66 -7.69
CA PRO A 180 3.64 6.38 -7.00
C PRO A 180 3.33 6.51 -5.51
N LEU A 181 3.73 7.62 -4.89
CA LEU A 181 3.69 7.81 -3.44
C LEU A 181 2.29 7.60 -2.83
N PRO A 182 1.19 8.17 -3.39
CA PRO A 182 -0.15 7.92 -2.85
C PRO A 182 -0.56 6.44 -2.87
N TYR A 183 -0.15 5.66 -3.88
CA TYR A 183 -0.44 4.22 -3.94
C TYR A 183 0.21 3.45 -2.80
N CYS A 184 1.35 3.90 -2.27
CA CYS A 184 2.00 3.24 -1.15
C CYS A 184 1.17 3.28 0.16
N TYR A 185 0.22 4.21 0.28
CA TYR A 185 -0.64 4.38 1.45
C TYR A 185 -2.09 3.88 1.24
N LEU A 186 -2.47 3.54 0.00
CA LEU A 186 -3.87 3.32 -0.38
C LEU A 186 -4.55 2.22 0.45
N TYR A 187 -3.85 1.10 0.72
CA TYR A 187 -4.39 0.01 1.53
C TYR A 187 -4.65 0.46 2.98
N LEU A 188 -3.73 1.22 3.57
CA LEU A 188 -3.87 1.75 4.93
C LEU A 188 -5.00 2.79 5.01
N HIS A 189 -5.14 3.61 3.96
CA HIS A 189 -6.24 4.57 3.85
C HIS A 189 -7.58 3.85 3.89
N TRP A 190 -7.73 2.84 3.04
CA TRP A 190 -8.95 2.07 2.94
C TRP A 190 -9.26 1.30 4.23
N LEU A 191 -8.25 0.66 4.84
CA LEU A 191 -8.42 -0.01 6.15
C LEU A 191 -8.86 0.96 7.24
N LYS A 192 -8.30 2.17 7.27
CA LYS A 192 -8.70 3.20 8.23
C LYS A 192 -10.17 3.60 8.04
N MET A 193 -10.62 3.78 6.80
CA MET A 193 -12.02 4.07 6.48
C MET A 193 -12.94 2.97 7.03
N LEU A 194 -12.66 1.70 6.73
CA LEU A 194 -13.45 0.57 7.24
C LEU A 194 -13.54 0.55 8.77
N ASN A 195 -12.44 0.83 9.45
CA ASN A 195 -12.39 0.84 10.91
C ASN A 195 -13.14 2.04 11.53
N CYS A 196 -13.21 3.18 10.84
CA CYS A 196 -13.97 4.35 11.29
C CYS A 196 -15.48 4.12 11.13
N GLU A 197 -15.91 3.52 10.02
CA GLU A 197 -17.31 3.19 9.79
C GLU A 197 -17.83 2.13 10.77
N GLY A 198 -17.02 1.12 11.09
CA GLY A 198 -17.35 0.14 12.11
C GLY A 198 -17.55 0.75 13.50
N LYS A 199 -16.77 1.79 13.86
CA LYS A 199 -16.95 2.54 15.11
C LYS A 199 -18.24 3.36 15.12
N ASN A 200 -18.57 4.01 14.01
CA ASN A 200 -19.78 4.82 13.88
C ASN A 200 -21.05 3.97 13.88
N SER A 201 -21.02 2.78 13.26
CA SER A 201 -22.13 1.80 13.32
C SER A 201 -22.36 1.30 14.74
N ALA A 202 -21.29 0.90 15.44
CA ALA A 202 -21.39 0.41 16.82
C ALA A 202 -21.93 1.47 17.81
N THR A 203 -21.62 2.76 17.59
CA THR A 203 -22.17 3.86 18.40
C THR A 203 -23.65 4.13 18.12
N LEU A 204 -24.14 3.88 16.90
CA LEU A 204 -25.56 4.03 16.55
C LEU A 204 -26.40 2.88 17.12
N ASP A 205 -25.85 1.67 17.17
CA ASP A 205 -26.53 0.51 17.77
C ASP A 205 -26.65 0.64 19.30
N HIS A 206 -25.66 1.25 19.97
CA HIS A 206 -25.71 1.53 21.41
C HIS A 206 -26.51 2.79 21.79
N ALA A 207 -26.85 3.67 20.85
CA ALA A 207 -27.68 4.84 21.11
C ALA A 207 -29.18 4.50 21.33
N SER A 208 -29.58 3.23 21.18
CA SER A 208 -30.95 2.76 21.42
C SER A 208 -31.18 2.20 22.83
N SER A 209 -30.15 2.08 23.68
CA SER A 209 -30.30 1.56 25.03
C SER A 209 -29.20 2.06 25.98
N ALA A 210 -29.41 3.23 26.60
CA ALA A 210 -28.84 3.54 27.92
C ALA A 210 -29.48 4.80 28.51
N ARG A 211 -30.31 4.56 29.53
CA ARG A 211 -30.81 5.55 30.48
C ARG A 211 -29.71 5.79 31.54
N SER A 212 -29.49 7.06 31.88
CA SER A 212 -28.85 7.61 33.10
C SER A 212 -27.37 7.26 33.45
N LEU A 213 -26.56 8.32 33.59
CA LEU A 213 -25.26 8.43 34.28
C LEU A 213 -25.38 8.14 35.80
N PRO A 214 -24.28 7.88 36.55
CA PRO A 214 -23.37 8.96 37.01
C PRO A 214 -21.87 8.72 36.77
N SER A 215 -21.13 9.82 36.92
CA SER A 215 -19.69 10.05 36.87
C SER A 215 -18.85 9.24 37.86
N VAL A 216 -17.52 9.13 37.64
CA VAL A 216 -16.43 9.38 38.62
C VAL A 216 -15.02 9.34 37.98
N SER A 217 -14.27 10.41 38.30
CA SER A 217 -12.83 10.72 38.38
C SER A 217 -11.71 9.99 37.59
N SER A 218 -10.89 10.87 37.01
CA SER A 218 -9.46 10.78 36.66
C SER A 218 -8.54 10.09 37.68
N GLN A 219 -7.51 9.39 37.18
CA GLN A 219 -6.11 9.60 37.59
C GLN A 219 -5.14 8.89 36.64
N CYS A 220 -4.13 9.65 36.20
CA CYS A 220 -2.94 9.19 35.48
C CYS A 220 -1.95 8.51 36.46
N ALA A 221 -1.20 7.52 35.99
CA ALA A 221 0.14 7.23 36.50
C ALA A 221 1.02 6.63 35.39
N ASP A 222 2.13 7.33 35.18
CA ASP A 222 3.29 7.04 34.34
C ASP A 222 4.24 6.08 35.06
N LEU A 223 4.77 5.06 34.38
CA LEU A 223 6.03 4.40 34.75
C LEU A 223 6.68 3.73 33.52
N SER A 224 7.89 4.18 33.19
CA SER A 224 8.87 3.54 32.30
C SER A 224 10.07 3.00 33.14
N PRO A 225 11.15 2.45 32.56
CA PRO A 225 11.26 1.12 31.94
C PRO A 225 12.43 0.28 32.49
N ARG A 226 12.38 -1.06 32.47
CA ARG A 226 13.60 -1.93 32.55
C ARG A 226 13.49 -3.28 31.83
N SER A 227 14.37 -3.42 30.83
CA SER A 227 15.32 -4.52 30.56
C SER A 227 14.89 -6.00 30.48
N SER A 228 15.23 -6.59 29.31
CA SER A 228 16.00 -7.85 29.10
C SER A 228 15.34 -9.02 28.34
N TYR A 229 16.09 -9.46 27.32
CA TYR A 229 16.26 -10.82 26.79
C TYR A 229 15.18 -11.51 25.90
N THR A 230 15.52 -11.56 24.60
CA THR A 230 15.31 -12.60 23.57
C THR A 230 14.05 -13.49 23.55
N ARG A 231 13.27 -13.37 22.47
CA ARG A 231 12.71 -14.50 21.70
C ARG A 231 12.35 -14.03 20.28
N HIS A 232 13.23 -14.24 19.31
CA HIS A 232 12.92 -14.02 17.90
C HIS A 232 12.04 -15.16 17.40
N GLN A 233 10.72 -14.96 17.43
CA GLN A 233 9.73 -15.45 16.46
C GLN A 233 8.40 -14.77 16.80
N GLU A 234 8.18 -13.55 16.29
CA GLU A 234 6.82 -13.05 16.13
C GLU A 234 6.71 -12.35 14.76
N SER A 235 5.83 -12.90 13.91
CA SER A 235 5.19 -12.21 12.80
C SER A 235 4.76 -10.79 13.22
N PRO A 236 4.84 -9.76 12.37
CA PRO A 236 4.43 -8.41 12.76
C PRO A 236 2.96 -8.41 13.15
N ARG A 237 2.68 -8.35 14.46
CA ARG A 237 1.35 -8.06 15.00
C ARG A 237 1.07 -6.59 14.71
N PHE A 238 0.37 -6.34 13.61
CA PHE A 238 -0.20 -5.04 13.30
C PHE A 238 -1.11 -4.60 14.46
N ARG A 239 -0.70 -3.57 15.23
CA ARG A 239 -1.60 -2.94 16.20
C ARG A 239 -2.44 -1.87 15.48
N LEU A 240 -3.75 -2.10 15.46
CA LEU A 240 -4.77 -1.22 14.88
C LEU A 240 -4.78 0.22 15.43
N CYS A 241 -4.02 0.51 16.50
CA CYS A 241 -3.94 1.82 17.13
C CYS A 241 -3.00 2.82 16.42
N GLU A 242 -2.22 2.41 15.43
CA GLU A 242 -1.17 3.26 14.81
C GLU A 242 -1.61 4.01 13.54
N LEU A 243 -2.85 3.86 13.07
CA LEU A 243 -3.35 4.42 11.79
C LEU A 243 -3.75 5.91 11.83
N GLN A 244 -3.16 6.71 12.72
CA GLN A 244 -3.42 8.14 12.81
C GLN A 244 -2.40 8.91 11.96
N TYR A 245 -2.67 9.03 10.64
CA TYR A 245 -2.27 10.09 9.70
C TYR A 245 -1.66 9.53 8.39
N ILE A 246 -2.24 9.89 7.24
CA ILE A 246 -1.62 9.74 5.91
C ILE A 246 -1.19 11.15 5.51
N PRO A 247 0.09 11.39 5.17
CA PRO A 247 0.60 12.72 4.98
C PRO A 247 0.00 13.39 3.74
N GLN A 248 -0.37 14.68 3.85
CA GLN A 248 -0.89 15.48 2.74
C GLN A 248 0.06 15.51 1.53
N ALA A 249 1.38 15.37 1.76
CA ALA A 249 2.40 15.24 0.72
C ALA A 249 2.21 14.00 -0.20
N ALA A 250 1.39 13.03 0.20
CA ALA A 250 1.02 11.90 -0.65
C ALA A 250 0.02 12.30 -1.75
N TYR A 251 -0.66 13.45 -1.65
CA TYR A 251 -1.73 13.86 -2.57
C TYR A 251 -1.34 15.02 -3.50
N SER A 252 -0.13 15.57 -3.35
CA SER A 252 0.44 16.67 -4.15
C SER A 252 1.18 16.20 -5.39
#